data_AF-A0A4Q1VLC1-F1
#
_entry.id   AF-A0A4Q1VLC1-F1
#
_cell.length_a   1.000
_cell.length_b   1.000
_cell.length_c   1.000
_cell.angle_alpha   90.00
_cell.angle_beta   90.00
_cell.angle_gamma   90.00
#
_symmetry.space_group_name_H-M   'P 1'
#
loop_
_entity.id
_entity.type
_entity.pdbx_description
1 polymer ?
#
loop_
_entity_poly.entity_id
_entity_poly.type
_entity_poly.pdbx_seq_one_letter_code
_entity_poly.pdbx_strand_id
1 'polypeptide(L)' 'MPRQLTTYQFDLFSNPHDVETPRTPQWQTLPAETRRTLTKLMVRLILDHADGGLARERQEARHDV' A
#
# COMPACT_ATOMS: atom_id res chain seq x y z
N MET A 1 17.85 -27.06 12.10
CA MET A 1 16.49 -26.51 12.15
C MET A 1 16.37 -25.37 11.15
N PRO A 2 15.58 -25.49 10.07
CA PRO A 2 15.38 -24.39 9.14
C PRO A 2 14.43 -23.35 9.77
N ARG A 3 14.87 -22.10 9.84
CA ARG A 3 14.08 -20.98 10.34
C ARG A 3 13.03 -20.65 9.29
N GLN A 4 11.76 -20.96 9.55
CA GLN A 4 10.66 -20.43 8.74
C GLN A 4 10.60 -18.92 9.00
N LEU A 5 11.14 -18.11 8.10
CA LEU A 5 10.82 -16.69 8.06
C LEU A 5 9.35 -16.60 7.65
N THR A 6 8.46 -16.50 8.63
CA THR A 6 7.09 -16.06 8.40
C THR A 6 7.13 -14.56 8.10
N THR A 7 7.68 -14.19 6.94
CA THR A 7 7.45 -12.86 6.39
C THR A 7 5.97 -12.85 6.05
N TYR A 8 5.18 -12.15 6.86
CA TYR A 8 3.77 -11.88 6.61
C TYR A 8 3.68 -10.99 5.36
N GLN A 9 3.87 -11.61 4.20
CA GLN A 9 3.76 -10.95 2.92
C GLN A 9 2.27 -10.78 2.68
N PHE A 10 1.81 -9.54 2.68
CA PHE A 10 0.44 -9.20 2.32
C PHE A 10 0.17 -9.80 0.95
N ASP A 11 -0.69 -10.80 0.88
CA ASP A 11 -1.08 -11.37 -0.40
C ASP A 11 -2.03 -10.40 -1.10
N LEU A 12 -1.48 -9.60 -2.01
CA LEU A 12 -2.20 -8.61 -2.79
C LEU A 12 -3.19 -9.24 -3.78
N PHE A 13 -3.12 -10.55 -4.00
CA PHE A 13 -3.96 -11.31 -4.94
C PHE A 13 -4.74 -12.44 -4.28
N SER A 14 -4.71 -12.52 -2.94
CA SER A 14 -5.56 -13.44 -2.18
C SER A 14 -7.01 -13.19 -2.57
N ASN A 15 -7.66 -14.24 -3.07
CA ASN A 15 -9.03 -14.19 -3.57
C ASN A 15 -9.96 -13.66 -2.45
N PRO A 16 -10.56 -12.46 -2.58
CA PRO A 16 -11.32 -11.81 -1.51
C PRO A 16 -12.72 -12.41 -1.31
N HIS A 17 -13.00 -13.55 -1.94
CA HIS A 17 -14.36 -14.09 -2.04
C HIS A 17 -14.88 -14.78 -0.78
N ASP A 18 -14.09 -14.91 0.29
CA ASP A 18 -14.45 -15.74 1.45
C ASP A 18 -14.69 -14.99 2.77
N VAL A 19 -14.71 -13.65 2.74
CA VAL A 19 -15.20 -12.85 3.85
C VAL A 19 -16.06 -11.75 3.27
N GLU A 20 -17.23 -11.47 3.86
CA GLU A 20 -18.16 -10.41 3.48
C GLU A 20 -17.44 -9.09 3.22
N THR A 21 -16.96 -8.91 1.99
CA THR A 21 -16.21 -7.75 1.60
C THR A 21 -17.24 -6.64 1.45
N PRO A 22 -17.12 -5.52 2.19
CA PRO A 22 -18.01 -4.41 2.00
C PRO A 22 -18.00 -4.06 0.53
N ARG A 23 -19.17 -4.12 -0.12
CA ARG A 23 -19.32 -3.98 -1.57
C ARG A 23 -18.78 -2.62 -1.97
N THR A 24 -17.50 -2.59 -2.32
CA THR A 24 -16.83 -1.36 -2.70
C THR A 24 -17.44 -0.94 -4.02
N PRO A 25 -17.96 0.30 -4.10
CA PRO A 25 -18.53 0.79 -5.35
C PRO A 25 -17.45 0.72 -6.42
N GLN A 26 -17.83 0.30 -7.62
CA GLN A 26 -16.89 0.29 -8.74
C GLN A 26 -16.36 1.71 -8.95
N TRP A 27 -15.07 1.86 -9.26
CA TRP A 27 -14.46 3.18 -9.40
C TRP A 27 -15.22 4.10 -10.38
N GLN A 28 -15.75 3.53 -11.46
CA GLN A 28 -16.52 4.27 -12.47
C GLN A 28 -17.87 4.80 -11.99
N THR A 29 -18.46 4.21 -10.94
CA THR A 29 -19.77 4.64 -10.41
C THR A 29 -19.65 5.80 -9.42
N LEU A 30 -18.43 6.19 -9.06
CA LEU A 30 -18.20 7.32 -8.16
C LEU A 30 -18.37 8.66 -8.89
N PRO A 31 -18.94 9.68 -8.23
CA PRO A 31 -18.96 11.04 -8.76
C PRO A 31 -17.56 11.52 -9.15
N ALA A 32 -17.48 12.36 -10.20
CA ALA A 32 -16.21 12.88 -10.70
C ALA A 32 -15.38 13.58 -9.61
N GLU A 33 -16.06 14.33 -8.73
CA GLU A 33 -15.43 15.00 -7.59
C GLU A 33 -14.84 14.00 -6.59
N THR A 34 -15.59 12.97 -6.21
CA THR A 34 -15.12 11.90 -5.31
C THR A 34 -13.90 11.19 -5.89
N ARG A 35 -13.93 10.83 -7.18
CA ARG A 35 -12.78 10.22 -7.86
C ARG A 35 -11.55 11.11 -7.80
N ARG A 36 -11.71 12.40 -8.12
CA ARG A 36 -10.61 13.38 -8.08
C ARG A 36 -10.02 13.52 -6.68
N THR A 37 -10.85 13.57 -5.65
CA THR A 37 -10.40 13.67 -4.26
C THR A 37 -9.64 12.42 -3.84
N LEU A 38 -10.16 11.23 -4.15
CA LEU A 38 -9.50 9.97 -3.87
C LEU A 38 -8.17 9.82 -4.62
N THR A 39 -8.09 10.21 -5.89
CA THR A 39 -6.83 10.22 -6.64
C THR A 39 -5.79 11.12 -5.98
N LYS A 40 -6.16 12.32 -5.54
CA LYS A 40 -5.23 13.20 -4.82
C LYS A 40 -4.71 12.56 -3.53
N LEU A 41 -5.59 11.88 -2.78
CA LEU A 41 -5.19 11.19 -1.55
C LEU A 41 -4.26 10.02 -1.83
N MET A 42 -4.57 9.18 -2.83
CA MET A 42 -3.70 8.06 -3.23
C MET A 42 -2.32 8.54 -3.66
N VAL A 43 -2.24 9.61 -4.48
CA VAL A 43 -0.95 10.19 -4.89
C VAL A 43 -0.15 10.68 -3.69
N ARG A 44 -0.79 11.36 -2.74
CA ARG A 44 -0.11 11.81 -1.52
C ARG A 44 0.43 10.63 -0.69
N LEU A 45 -0.38 9.58 -0.53
CA LEU A 45 0.03 8.40 0.22
C LEU A 45 1.23 7.70 -0.42
N ILE A 46 1.24 7.57 -1.75
CA ILE A 46 2.34 6.96 -2.49
C ILE A 46 3.62 7.79 -2.36
N LEU A 47 3.52 9.11 -2.53
CA LEU A 47 4.67 10.00 -2.44
C LEU A 47 5.23 10.06 -1.01
N ASP A 48 4.37 10.19 0.00
CA ASP A 48 4.78 10.19 1.41
C ASP A 48 5.47 8.88 1.80
N HIS A 49 4.94 7.75 1.32
CA HIS A 49 5.58 6.44 1.51
C HIS A 49 6.93 6.34 0.80
N ALA A 50 7.03 6.82 -0.45
CA ALA A 50 8.28 6.82 -1.20
C ALA A 50 9.34 7.69 -0.50
N ASP A 51 8.96 8.89 -0.03
CA ASP A 51 9.86 9.79 0.69
C ASP A 51 10.34 9.17 2.02
N GLY A 52 9.44 8.51 2.76
CA GLY A 52 9.80 7.78 3.99
C GLY A 52 10.73 6.58 3.73
N GLY A 53 10.51 5.85 2.64
CA GLY A 53 11.38 4.75 2.21
C GLY A 53 12.78 5.23 1.83
N LEU A 54 12.86 6.30 1.02
CA LEU A 54 14.12 6.91 0.60
C LEU A 54 14.90 7.50 1.79
N ALA A 55 14.21 8.09 2.76
CA ALA A 55 14.83 8.58 3.98
C ALA A 55 15.43 7.44 4.83
N ARG A 56 14.76 6.29 4.87
CA ARG A 56 15.21 5.11 5.61
C ARG A 56 16.42 4.45 4.93
N GLU A 57 16.38 4.25 3.62
CA GLU A 57 17.51 3.73 2.84
C GLU A 57 18.77 4.59 2.98
N ARG A 58 18.60 5.93 2.96
CA ARG A 58 19.72 6.86 3.16
C ARG A 58 20.29 6.82 4.57
N GLN A 59 19.48 6.48 5.57
CA GLN A 59 19.93 6.34 6.96
C GLN A 59 20.68 5.01 7.16
N GLU A 60 20.23 3.94 6.53
CA GLU A 60 20.88 2.62 6.54
C GLU A 60 22.27 2.70 5.88
N ALA A 61 22.38 3.31 4.70
CA ALA A 61 23.66 3.51 3.99
C ALA A 61 24.70 4.37 4.75
N ARG A 62 24.27 5.12 5.78
CA ARG A 62 25.17 5.91 6.66
C ARG A 62 25.67 5.13 7.87
N HIS A 63 25.01 4.05 8.24
CA HIS A 63 25.41 3.19 9.35
C HIS A 63 26.36 2.06 8.90
N ASP A 64 26.52 1.87 7.58
CA ASP A 64 27.44 0.91 6.97
C ASP A 64 28.88 1.44 6.76
N VAL A 65 29.22 2.57 7.38
CA VAL A 65 30.53 3.26 7.22
C VAL A 65 31.26 3.41 8.55
#